data_AF-A0AA94HUK8-F1
#
_entry.id   AF-A0AA94HUK8-F1
#
_cell.length_a   1.000
_cell.length_b   1.000
_cell.length_c   1.000
_cell.angle_alpha   90.00
_cell.angle_beta   90.00
_cell.angle_gamma   90.00
#
_symmetry.space_group_name_H-M   'P 1'
#
loop_
_entity.id
_entity.type
_entity.pdbx_description
1 polymer ?
#
loop_
_entity_poly.entity_id
_entity_poly.type
_entity_poly.pdbx_seq_one_letter_code
_entity_poly.pdbx_strand_id
1 'polypeptide(L)'
;MKKTNFIFRLTAEEKKFIHDQAEAAGLPASEYVRALALGYEIRTSTDAAVLNELRRLGGLCKHLYNEGMDPVATGRALSALGHAADRLAPR
;
A
#
# COMPACT_ATOMS: atom_id res chain seq x y z
N MET A 1 -5.26 6.69 24.57
CA MET A 1 -4.78 8.10 24.54
C MET A 1 -5.94 9.03 24.23
N LYS A 2 -6.00 10.21 24.85
CA LYS A 2 -7.05 11.22 24.60
C LYS A 2 -6.78 11.91 23.25
N LYS A 3 -7.80 12.03 22.40
CA LYS A 3 -7.70 12.74 21.11
C LYS A 3 -7.89 14.24 21.33
N THR A 4 -7.11 15.06 20.62
CA THR A 4 -7.19 16.53 20.63
C THR A 4 -7.18 17.06 19.20
N ASN A 5 -7.62 18.31 19.01
CA ASN A 5 -7.66 18.96 17.70
C ASN A 5 -6.41 19.82 17.47
N PHE A 6 -5.94 19.85 16.22
CA PHE A 6 -4.87 20.73 15.76
C PHE A 6 -5.39 21.53 14.56
N ILE A 7 -5.36 22.86 14.66
CA ILE A 7 -6.02 23.77 13.72
C ILE A 7 -4.97 24.58 12.97
N PHE A 8 -5.11 24.63 11.64
CA PHE A 8 -4.25 25.41 10.75
C PHE A 8 -5.07 26.44 9.98
N ARG A 9 -4.45 27.58 9.65
CA ARG A 9 -4.98 28.51 8.67
C ARG A 9 -4.40 28.14 7.31
N LEU A 10 -5.28 27.96 6.33
CA LEU A 10 -4.92 27.60 4.97
C LEU A 10 -5.60 28.57 4.01
N THR A 11 -4.93 28.87 2.89
CA THR A 11 -5.59 29.44 1.73
C THR A 11 -6.56 28.41 1.12
N ALA A 12 -7.44 28.88 0.24
CA ALA A 12 -8.36 27.98 -0.48
C ALA A 12 -7.59 26.97 -1.36
N GLU A 13 -6.49 27.40 -1.97
CA GLU A 13 -5.64 26.58 -2.83
C GLU A 13 -4.91 25.50 -2.04
N GLU A 14 -4.31 25.83 -0.91
CA GLU A 14 -3.64 24.86 -0.02
C GLU A 14 -4.63 23.81 0.49
N LYS A 15 -5.82 24.24 0.90
CA LYS A 15 -6.87 23.32 1.38
C LYS A 15 -7.30 22.36 0.27
N LYS A 16 -7.48 22.85 -0.96
CA LYS A 16 -7.83 22.01 -2.10
C LYS A 16 -6.71 21.01 -2.40
N PHE A 17 -5.47 21.48 -2.46
CA PHE A 17 -4.30 20.65 -2.72
C PHE A 17 -4.20 19.49 -1.71
N ILE A 18 -4.31 19.77 -0.41
CA ILE A 18 -4.29 18.74 0.63
C ILE A 18 -5.41 17.72 0.44
N HIS A 19 -6.60 18.18 0.06
CA HIS A 19 -7.75 17.31 -0.14
C HIS A 19 -7.57 16.40 -1.35
N ASP A 20 -7.11 16.93 -2.48
CA ASP A 20 -6.83 16.16 -3.71
C ASP A 20 -5.75 15.10 -3.44
N GLN A 21 -4.69 15.46 -2.72
CA GLN A 21 -3.61 14.53 -2.36
C GLN A 21 -4.06 13.43 -1.40
N ALA A 22 -4.90 13.78 -0.42
CA ALA A 22 -5.48 12.82 0.50
C ALA A 22 -6.43 11.84 -0.23
N GLU A 23 -7.23 12.35 -1.17
CA GLU A 23 -8.10 11.54 -2.02
C GLU A 23 -7.29 10.58 -2.92
N ALA A 24 -6.23 11.07 -3.57
CA ALA A 24 -5.32 10.23 -4.35
C ALA A 24 -4.63 9.15 -3.49
N ALA A 25 -4.34 9.46 -2.22
CA ALA A 25 -3.82 8.51 -1.26
C ALA A 25 -4.88 7.56 -0.68
N GLY A 26 -6.18 7.82 -0.91
CA GLY A 26 -7.28 7.05 -0.33
C GLY A 26 -7.42 7.23 1.18
N LEU A 27 -7.04 8.39 1.72
CA LEU A 27 -7.05 8.70 3.15
C LEU A 27 -7.92 9.94 3.45
N PRO A 28 -8.48 10.05 4.66
CA PRO A 28 -9.01 11.32 5.16
C PRO A 28 -7.91 12.40 5.22
N ALA A 29 -8.24 13.65 4.88
CA ALA A 29 -7.26 14.75 4.88
C ALA A 29 -6.52 14.91 6.22
N SER A 30 -7.19 14.74 7.36
CA SER A 30 -6.56 14.82 8.69
C SER A 30 -5.59 13.66 8.96
N GLU A 31 -5.84 12.49 8.39
CA GLU A 31 -4.96 11.33 8.49
C GLU A 31 -3.76 11.48 7.56
N TYR A 32 -3.98 11.92 6.32
CA TYR A 32 -2.93 12.26 5.36
C TYR A 32 -1.94 13.28 5.95
N VAL A 33 -2.46 14.41 6.47
CA VAL A 33 -1.62 15.46 7.09
C VAL A 33 -0.89 14.94 8.32
N ARG A 34 -1.55 14.16 9.19
CA ARG A 34 -0.91 13.57 10.37
C ARG A 34 0.21 12.61 9.97
N ALA A 35 0.01 11.79 8.95
CA ALA A 35 1.01 10.86 8.45
C ALA A 35 2.26 11.61 7.96
N LEU A 36 2.08 12.61 7.10
CA LEU A 36 3.19 13.45 6.64
C LEU A 36 3.92 14.15 7.80
N ALA A 37 3.17 14.77 8.71
CA ALA A 37 3.75 15.54 9.81
C ALA A 37 4.55 14.68 10.80
N LEU A 38 4.21 13.39 10.94
CA LEU A 38 4.89 12.44 11.81
C LEU A 38 5.91 11.56 11.08
N GLY A 39 6.10 11.77 9.76
CA GLY A 39 6.99 10.96 8.94
C GLY A 39 6.51 9.54 8.71
N TYR A 40 5.21 9.27 8.82
CA TYR A 40 4.63 7.97 8.50
C TYR A 40 4.53 7.78 6.99
N GLU A 41 4.77 6.55 6.55
CA GLU A 41 4.61 6.15 5.16
C GLU A 41 3.12 6.14 4.78
N ILE A 42 2.79 6.85 3.70
CA ILE A 42 1.43 6.91 3.17
C ILE A 42 1.27 5.81 2.14
N ARG A 43 0.50 4.78 2.48
CA ARG A 43 0.14 3.71 1.56
C ARG A 43 -1.18 4.03 0.89
N THR A 44 -1.24 3.85 -0.41
CA THR A 44 -2.49 4.01 -1.14
C THR A 44 -3.36 2.78 -0.92
N SER A 45 -4.69 2.93 -0.95
CA SER A 45 -5.61 1.77 -0.91
C SER A 45 -5.29 0.77 -2.04
N THR A 46 -4.82 1.28 -3.18
CA THR A 46 -4.34 0.50 -4.31
C THR A 46 -3.22 -0.47 -3.92
N ASP A 47 -2.25 -0.06 -3.09
CA ASP A 47 -1.15 -0.92 -2.66
C ASP A 47 -1.65 -2.13 -1.87
N ALA A 48 -2.68 -1.94 -1.05
CA ALA A 48 -3.30 -3.04 -0.30
C ALA A 48 -4.04 -4.04 -1.21
N ALA A 49 -4.79 -3.54 -2.20
CA ALA A 49 -5.47 -4.37 -3.17
C ALA A 49 -4.48 -5.16 -4.04
N VAL A 50 -3.43 -4.50 -4.54
CA VAL A 50 -2.36 -5.14 -5.32
C VAL A 50 -1.62 -6.17 -4.48
N LEU A 51 -1.30 -5.87 -3.22
CA LEU A 51 -0.61 -6.80 -2.33
C LEU A 51 -1.45 -8.06 -2.05
N ASN A 52 -2.78 -7.92 -1.93
CA ASN A 52 -3.67 -9.07 -1.78
C ASN A 52 -3.70 -9.96 -3.03
N GLU A 53 -3.70 -9.37 -4.21
CA GLU A 53 -3.64 -10.14 -5.45
C GLU A 53 -2.29 -10.85 -5.62
N LEU A 54 -1.18 -10.20 -5.27
CA LEU A 54 0.14 -10.84 -5.28
C LEU A 54 0.20 -12.04 -4.32
N ARG A 55 -0.40 -11.93 -3.13
CA ARG A 55 -0.50 -13.05 -2.18
C ARG A 55 -1.32 -14.21 -2.74
N ARG A 56 -2.46 -13.90 -3.37
CA ARG A 56 -3.32 -14.90 -4.03
C ARG A 56 -2.55 -15.64 -5.14
N LEU A 57 -1.88 -14.90 -6.02
CA LEU A 57 -1.05 -15.47 -7.09
C LEU A 57 0.10 -16.32 -6.53
N GLY A 58 0.75 -15.88 -5.45
CA GLY A 58 1.78 -16.67 -4.78
C GLY A 58 1.25 -17.99 -4.25
N GLY A 59 0.06 -18.00 -3.64
CA GLY A 59 -0.63 -19.22 -3.21
C GLY A 59 -0.92 -20.17 -4.38
N LEU A 60 -1.37 -19.63 -5.51
CA LEU A 60 -1.62 -20.41 -6.72
C LEU A 60 -0.33 -21.01 -7.29
N CYS A 61 0.76 -20.24 -7.41
CA CYS A 61 2.04 -20.76 -7.86
C CYS A 61 2.57 -21.86 -6.93
N LYS A 62 2.45 -21.68 -5.61
CA LYS A 62 2.82 -22.71 -4.63
C LYS A 62 2.00 -24.00 -4.81
N HIS A 63 0.69 -23.87 -5.07
CA HIS A 63 -0.15 -25.03 -5.35
C HIS A 63 0.29 -25.76 -6.63
N LEU A 64 0.49 -25.03 -7.74
CA LEU A 64 0.95 -25.61 -9.01
C LEU A 64 2.29 -26.34 -8.89
N TYR A 65 3.21 -25.82 -8.07
CA TYR A 65 4.47 -26.48 -7.75
C TYR A 65 4.23 -27.86 -7.11
N ASN A 66 3.31 -27.94 -6.14
CA ASN A 66 2.98 -29.19 -5.46
C ASN A 66 2.26 -30.20 -6.39
N GLU A 67 1.55 -29.71 -7.41
CA GLU A 67 0.92 -30.53 -8.46
C GLU A 67 1.92 -31.05 -9.52
N GLY A 68 3.22 -30.76 -9.36
CA GLY A 68 4.27 -31.28 -10.24
C GLY A 68 4.45 -30.48 -11.55
N MET A 69 3.96 -29.24 -11.60
CA MET A 69 4.32 -28.32 -12.68
C MET A 69 5.82 -27.97 -12.64
N ASP A 70 6.34 -27.46 -13.75
CA ASP A 70 7.77 -27.13 -13.91
C ASP A 70 8.32 -26.37 -12.67
N PRO A 71 9.18 -27.02 -11.87
CA PRO A 71 9.75 -26.44 -10.66
C PRO A 71 10.52 -25.14 -10.90
N VAL A 72 11.19 -25.03 -12.05
CA VAL A 72 12.04 -23.87 -12.39
C VAL A 72 11.18 -22.68 -12.74
N ALA A 73 10.21 -22.85 -13.65
CA ALA A 73 9.28 -21.79 -14.01
C ALA A 73 8.45 -21.33 -12.81
N THR A 74 7.94 -22.26 -12.01
CA THR A 74 7.10 -21.95 -10.85
C THR A 74 7.89 -21.27 -9.72
N GLY A 75 9.13 -21.71 -9.47
CA GLY A 75 10.05 -21.05 -8.54
C GLY A 75 10.40 -19.62 -8.97
N ARG A 76 10.65 -19.40 -10.26
CA ARG A 76 10.91 -18.05 -10.80
C ARG A 76 9.72 -17.11 -10.61
N ALA A 77 8.51 -17.61 -10.87
CA ALA A 77 7.28 -16.85 -10.66
C ALA A 77 7.10 -16.48 -9.17
N LEU A 78 7.33 -17.42 -8.26
CA LEU A 78 7.27 -17.16 -6.81
C LEU A 78 8.28 -16.09 -6.37
N SER A 79 9.53 -16.17 -6.83
CA SER A 79 10.54 -15.13 -6.52
C SER A 79 10.15 -13.76 -7.05
N ALA A 80 9.62 -13.68 -8.29
CA ALA A 80 9.17 -12.42 -8.86
C ALA A 80 7.99 -11.80 -8.09
N LEU A 81 7.04 -12.64 -7.67
CA LEU A 81 5.90 -12.21 -6.83
C LEU A 81 6.36 -11.76 -5.44
N GLY A 82 7.33 -12.45 -4.84
CA GLY A 82 7.95 -12.04 -3.57
C GLY A 82 8.58 -10.65 -3.66
N HIS A 83 9.43 -10.41 -4.67
CA HIS A 83 10.04 -9.09 -4.87
C HIS A 83 9.03 -7.98 -5.21
N ALA A 84 7.92 -8.31 -5.85
CA ALA A 84 6.84 -7.35 -6.05
C ALA A 84 6.11 -7.03 -4.74
N ALA A 85 5.86 -8.04 -3.91
CA ALA A 85 5.24 -7.86 -2.60
C ALA A 85 6.14 -7.07 -1.65
N ASP A 86 7.46 -7.31 -1.64
CA ASP A 86 8.43 -6.59 -0.82
C ASP A 86 8.50 -5.08 -1.13
N ARG A 87 8.16 -4.69 -2.37
CA ARG A 87 8.06 -3.27 -2.76
C ARG A 87 6.80 -2.59 -2.24
N LEU A 88 5.79 -3.36 -1.83
CA LEU A 88 4.50 -2.89 -1.31
C LEU A 88 4.35 -3.16 0.20
N ALA A 89 5.15 -4.07 0.75
CA ALA A 89 5.14 -4.44 2.14
C ALA A 89 5.82 -3.35 2.99
N PRO A 90 5.35 -3.12 4.23
CA PRO A 90 6.02 -2.24 5.18
C PRO A 90 7.47 -2.67 5.42
N ARG A 91 8.41 -1.72 5.42
CA ARG A 91 9.72 -1.90 6.04
C ARG A 91 9.67 -1.58 7.52
#